data_AF-A0A929M250-F1
#
_entry.id   AF-A0A929M250-F1
#
_cell.length_a   1.000
_cell.length_b   1.000
_cell.length_c   1.000
_cell.angle_alpha   90.00
_cell.angle_beta   90.00
_cell.angle_gamma   90.00
#
_symmetry.space_group_name_H-M   'P 1'
#
loop_
_entity.id
_entity.type
_entity.pdbx_description
1 polymer ?
#
loop_
_entity_poly.entity_id
_entity_poly.type
_entity_poly.pdbx_seq_one_letter_code
_entity_poly.pdbx_strand_id
1 'polypeptide(L)'
;MNNLEIENQVLKQKLKVAQKWIKREILANIKSINISKTNSETKTKKDSFFSENIEEIIYHKTMDFLGEEIFMYASKDVLEYVISSEILFFTLRNNKNLDGLGIITSYQKSFDLLVEEHITKPFRKYFHSKKIFPDLENDALEKSLYLTISKGHILGFGRLFSLLKNISKDAKLGFYSEIFKEFLEKYSYIKKIILEPEFLEIYEKIVDLETFGAKRHIGKVDFEDVVATRKYFLGDLENKNCLFYKLFQIYDSPL
;
A
#
# COMPACT_ATOMS: atom_id res chain seq x y z
N MET A 1 -24.88 -23.08 24.10
CA MET A 1 -25.26 -21.88 23.31
C MET A 1 -24.94 -20.57 24.04
N ASN A 2 -25.42 -20.33 25.27
CA ASN A 2 -25.16 -19.08 26.02
C ASN A 2 -23.70 -18.64 26.16
N ASN A 3 -22.74 -19.57 26.30
CA ASN A 3 -21.35 -19.19 26.54
C ASN A 3 -20.70 -18.52 25.32
N LEU A 4 -21.05 -18.98 24.11
CA LEU A 4 -20.56 -18.41 22.86
C LEU A 4 -21.18 -17.04 22.57
N GLU A 5 -22.46 -16.84 22.94
CA GLU A 5 -23.13 -15.54 22.77
C GLU A 5 -22.54 -14.47 23.69
N ILE A 6 -22.26 -14.84 24.95
CA ILE A 6 -21.60 -13.96 25.92
C ILE A 6 -20.18 -13.65 25.47
N GLU A 7 -19.42 -14.66 25.04
CA GLU A 7 -18.06 -14.48 24.51
C GLU A 7 -18.06 -13.57 23.28
N ASN A 8 -19.00 -13.75 22.35
CA ASN A 8 -19.18 -12.89 21.18
C ASN A 8 -19.50 -11.44 21.57
N GLN A 9 -20.35 -11.22 22.57
CA GLN A 9 -20.63 -9.86 23.08
C GLN A 9 -19.39 -9.20 23.72
N VAL A 10 -18.62 -9.95 24.52
CA VAL A 10 -17.38 -9.47 25.12
C VAL A 10 -16.36 -9.12 24.03
N LEU A 11 -16.22 -9.97 23.01
CA LEU A 11 -15.34 -9.72 21.87
C LEU A 11 -15.78 -8.47 21.10
N LYS A 12 -17.08 -8.28 20.83
CA LYS A 12 -17.61 -7.07 20.20
C LYS A 12 -17.33 -5.80 21.01
N GLN A 13 -17.42 -5.86 22.33
CA GLN A 13 -17.08 -4.73 23.19
C GLN A 13 -15.58 -4.42 23.17
N LYS A 14 -14.72 -5.45 23.26
CA LYS A 14 -13.26 -5.29 23.14
C LYS A 14 -12.87 -4.74 21.76
N LEU A 15 -13.52 -5.22 20.70
CA LEU A 15 -13.35 -4.74 19.34
C LEU A 15 -13.66 -3.24 19.24
N LYS A 16 -14.80 -2.81 19.79
CA LYS A 16 -15.20 -1.40 19.82
C LYS A 16 -14.20 -0.51 20.56
N VAL A 17 -13.58 -1.01 21.62
CA VAL A 17 -12.51 -0.29 22.35
C VAL A 17 -11.24 -0.22 21.51
N ALA A 18 -10.82 -1.32 20.89
CA ALA A 18 -9.66 -1.37 20.02
C ALA A 18 -9.81 -0.45 18.79
N GLN A 19 -10.95 -0.48 18.11
CA GLN A 19 -11.28 0.42 17.00
C GLN A 19 -11.22 1.88 17.42
N LYS A 20 -11.78 2.24 18.59
CA LYS A 20 -11.67 3.60 19.13
C LYS A 20 -10.23 3.99 19.45
N TRP A 21 -9.43 3.06 19.94
CA TRP A 21 -8.03 3.31 20.28
C TRP A 21 -7.18 3.50 19.02
N ILE A 22 -7.31 2.62 18.02
CA ILE A 22 -6.68 2.73 16.71
C ILE A 22 -7.08 4.05 16.04
N LYS A 23 -8.37 4.39 16.01
CA LYS A 23 -8.85 5.69 15.49
C LYS A 23 -8.15 6.86 16.18
N ARG A 24 -8.11 6.86 17.52
CA ARG A 24 -7.46 7.92 18.29
C ARG A 24 -5.98 8.03 17.98
N GLU A 25 -5.29 6.89 17.85
CA GLU A 25 -3.85 6.85 17.62
C GLU A 25 -3.51 7.32 16.20
N ILE A 26 -4.24 6.86 15.18
CA ILE A 26 -4.09 7.30 13.79
C ILE A 26 -4.36 8.80 13.70
N LEU A 27 -5.45 9.31 14.27
CA LEU A 27 -5.75 10.74 14.25
C LEU A 27 -4.72 11.57 15.02
N ALA A 28 -4.23 11.09 16.17
CA ALA A 28 -3.18 11.79 16.92
C ALA A 28 -1.87 11.87 16.10
N ASN A 29 -1.50 10.79 15.42
CA ASN A 29 -0.33 10.75 14.56
C ASN A 29 -0.48 11.66 13.35
N ILE A 30 -1.62 11.61 12.65
CA ILE A 30 -1.93 12.53 11.54
C ILE A 30 -1.81 13.98 12.00
N LYS A 31 -2.42 14.35 13.14
CA LYS A 31 -2.33 15.70 13.70
C LYS A 31 -0.88 16.10 13.96
N SER A 32 -0.06 15.20 14.50
CA SER A 32 1.37 15.48 14.73
C SER A 32 2.17 15.67 13.43
N ILE A 33 1.87 14.90 12.38
CA ILE A 33 2.48 15.00 11.05
C ILE A 33 2.07 16.32 10.39
N ASN A 34 0.79 16.69 10.50
CA ASN A 34 0.27 17.95 9.98
C ASN A 34 0.83 19.16 10.73
N ILE A 35 0.93 19.12 12.06
CA ILE A 35 1.55 20.19 12.89
C ILE A 35 3.03 20.36 12.56
N SER A 36 3.78 19.26 12.37
CA SER A 36 5.20 19.34 12.03
C SER A 36 5.46 19.85 10.61
N LYS A 37 4.58 19.53 9.64
CA LYS A 37 4.65 20.07 8.27
C LYS A 37 4.18 21.53 8.18
N THR A 38 3.10 21.90 8.88
CA THR A 38 2.56 23.28 8.89
C THR A 38 3.42 24.27 9.68
N ASN A 39 4.25 23.82 10.63
CA ASN A 39 5.23 24.69 11.28
C ASN A 39 6.33 25.22 10.33
N SER A 40 6.44 24.68 9.11
CA SER A 40 7.28 25.27 8.05
C SER A 40 6.56 26.32 7.20
N GLU A 41 5.22 26.35 7.20
CA GLU A 41 4.42 27.31 6.42
C GLU A 41 3.14 27.73 7.17
N THR A 42 3.18 28.95 7.73
CA THR A 42 2.07 29.80 8.19
C THR A 42 1.25 29.40 9.44
N LYS A 43 1.24 30.34 10.40
CA LYS A 43 0.32 30.41 11.56
C LYS A 43 -1.09 30.85 11.11
N THR A 44 -2.10 29.99 11.23
CA THR A 44 -3.50 30.41 11.38
C THR A 44 -4.28 29.50 12.33
N LYS A 45 -4.65 30.04 13.50
CA LYS A 45 -5.42 29.37 14.57
C LYS A 45 -6.93 29.23 14.29
N LYS A 46 -7.40 29.53 13.08
CA LYS A 46 -8.82 29.42 12.69
C LYS A 46 -9.16 28.18 11.87
N ASP A 47 -8.16 27.49 11.33
CA ASP A 47 -8.36 26.33 10.45
C ASP A 47 -8.52 25.00 11.20
N SER A 48 -8.20 24.95 12.49
CA SER A 48 -8.14 23.69 13.26
C SER A 48 -9.51 22.98 13.37
N PHE A 49 -10.62 23.72 13.45
CA PHE A 49 -11.95 23.10 13.58
C PHE A 49 -12.44 22.48 12.27
N PHE A 50 -12.10 23.07 11.13
CA PHE A 50 -12.46 22.54 9.81
C PHE A 50 -11.49 21.44 9.35
N SER A 51 -10.20 21.56 9.68
CA SER A 51 -9.20 20.53 9.37
C SER A 51 -9.45 19.24 10.16
N GLU A 52 -9.83 19.34 11.44
CA GLU A 52 -10.18 18.17 12.26
C GLU A 52 -11.38 17.39 11.68
N ASN A 53 -12.34 18.08 11.07
CA ASN A 53 -13.49 17.44 10.43
C ASN A 53 -13.08 16.74 9.11
N ILE A 54 -12.19 17.34 8.31
CA ILE A 54 -11.70 16.73 7.06
C ILE A 54 -10.90 15.45 7.34
N GLU A 55 -10.02 15.46 8.34
CA GLU A 55 -9.26 14.28 8.76
C GLU A 55 -10.19 13.12 9.15
N GLU A 56 -11.23 13.40 9.94
CA GLU A 56 -12.23 12.39 10.34
C GLU A 56 -13.07 11.91 9.15
N ILE A 57 -13.50 12.81 8.25
CA ILE A 57 -14.25 12.43 7.04
C ILE A 57 -13.42 11.50 6.16
N ILE A 58 -12.14 11.82 5.93
CA ILE A 58 -11.25 11.00 5.09
C ILE A 58 -10.95 9.66 5.76
N TYR A 59 -10.74 9.65 7.08
CA TYR A 59 -10.60 8.41 7.86
C TYR A 59 -11.82 7.51 7.64
N HIS A 60 -13.03 8.04 7.82
CA HIS A 60 -14.26 7.26 7.68
C HIS A 60 -14.47 6.78 6.24
N LYS A 61 -14.24 7.64 5.23
CA LYS A 61 -14.31 7.22 3.83
C LYS A 61 -13.33 6.10 3.50
N THR A 62 -12.11 6.16 4.03
CA THR A 62 -11.09 5.13 3.82
C THR A 62 -11.50 3.81 4.49
N MET A 63 -12.04 3.89 5.71
CA MET A 63 -12.58 2.75 6.45
C MET A 63 -13.77 2.10 5.73
N ASP A 64 -14.72 2.90 5.25
CA ASP A 64 -15.89 2.43 4.52
C ASP A 64 -15.48 1.78 3.18
N PHE A 65 -14.49 2.37 2.50
CA PHE A 65 -13.97 1.86 1.24
C PHE A 65 -13.27 0.50 1.40
N LEU A 66 -12.35 0.38 2.36
CA LEU A 66 -11.62 -0.86 2.63
C LEU A 66 -12.49 -1.92 3.32
N GLY A 67 -13.47 -1.49 4.11
CA GLY A 67 -14.23 -2.33 5.03
C GLY A 67 -13.61 -2.37 6.42
N GLU A 68 -14.47 -2.42 7.45
CA GLU A 68 -14.02 -2.35 8.85
C GLU A 68 -13.02 -3.44 9.23
N GLU A 69 -13.22 -4.67 8.73
CA GLU A 69 -12.39 -5.82 9.07
C GLU A 69 -10.95 -5.64 8.59
N ILE A 70 -10.79 -5.41 7.29
CA ILE A 70 -9.51 -5.09 6.66
C ILE A 70 -8.84 -3.90 7.35
N PHE A 71 -9.61 -2.85 7.64
CA PHE A 71 -9.09 -1.64 8.27
C PHE A 71 -8.54 -1.90 9.68
N MET A 72 -9.04 -2.91 10.41
CA MET A 72 -8.48 -3.27 11.73
C MET A 72 -7.21 -4.12 11.63
N TYR A 73 -7.11 -4.98 10.62
CA TYR A 73 -5.96 -5.88 10.45
C TYR A 73 -4.80 -5.25 9.68
N ALA A 74 -5.10 -4.23 8.88
CA ALA A 74 -4.10 -3.49 8.15
C ALA A 74 -3.08 -2.83 9.09
N SER A 75 -1.83 -2.80 8.63
CA SER A 75 -0.76 -2.12 9.35
C SER A 75 -1.06 -0.64 9.50
N LYS A 76 -0.87 -0.14 10.73
CA LYS A 76 -1.12 1.26 11.08
C LYS A 76 -0.35 2.22 10.17
N ASP A 77 0.91 1.91 9.89
CA ASP A 77 1.76 2.74 9.03
C ASP A 77 1.22 2.81 7.59
N VAL A 78 0.68 1.68 7.08
CA VAL A 78 0.05 1.64 5.76
C VAL A 78 -1.17 2.57 5.73
N LEU A 79 -2.06 2.46 6.72
CA LEU A 79 -3.26 3.29 6.82
C LEU A 79 -2.94 4.77 6.99
N GLU A 80 -1.92 5.10 7.79
CA GLU A 80 -1.45 6.48 7.99
C GLU A 80 -0.99 7.11 6.68
N TYR A 81 -0.23 6.39 5.84
CA TYR A 81 0.19 6.90 4.53
C TYR A 81 -0.98 7.09 3.57
N VAL A 82 -1.97 6.21 3.60
CA VAL A 82 -3.20 6.32 2.77
C VAL A 82 -4.02 7.53 3.19
N ILE A 83 -4.32 7.66 4.48
CA ILE A 83 -5.14 8.77 4.97
C ILE A 83 -4.39 10.10 4.78
N SER A 84 -3.08 10.13 5.03
CA SER A 84 -2.25 11.34 4.82
C SER A 84 -2.22 11.77 3.35
N SER A 85 -2.10 10.82 2.41
CA SER A 85 -2.15 11.15 0.97
C SER A 85 -3.50 11.70 0.55
N GLU A 86 -4.60 11.17 1.10
CA GLU A 86 -5.94 11.67 0.79
C GLU A 86 -6.20 13.06 1.38
N ILE A 87 -5.68 13.36 2.57
CA ILE A 87 -5.71 14.73 3.15
C ILE A 87 -4.92 15.71 2.26
N LEU A 88 -3.74 15.30 1.79
CA LEU A 88 -2.94 16.10 0.87
C LEU A 88 -3.66 16.29 -0.47
N PHE A 89 -4.32 15.25 -0.99
CA PHE A 89 -5.11 15.35 -2.22
C PHE A 89 -6.29 16.31 -2.07
N PHE A 90 -6.99 16.29 -0.93
CA PHE A 90 -8.05 17.26 -0.64
C PHE A 90 -7.51 18.69 -0.65
N THR A 91 -6.35 18.92 -0.04
CA THR A 91 -5.69 20.23 -0.03
C THR A 91 -5.27 20.66 -1.44
N LEU A 92 -4.68 19.76 -2.22
CA LEU A 92 -4.29 20.00 -3.61
C LEU A 92 -5.48 20.38 -4.50
N ARG A 93 -6.65 19.74 -4.32
CA ARG A 93 -7.88 20.10 -5.06
C ARG A 93 -8.32 21.54 -4.80
N ASN A 94 -8.10 22.04 -3.59
CA ASN A 94 -8.45 23.41 -3.20
C ASN A 94 -7.35 24.42 -3.58
N ASN A 95 -6.12 23.97 -3.83
CA ASN A 95 -5.00 24.79 -4.26
C ASN A 95 -4.12 24.06 -5.28
N LYS A 96 -4.41 24.25 -6.56
CA LYS A 96 -3.74 23.57 -7.68
C LYS A 96 -2.27 23.96 -7.90
N ASN A 97 -1.76 24.95 -7.16
CA ASN A 97 -0.36 25.37 -7.24
C ASN A 97 0.57 24.53 -6.35
N LEU A 98 0.03 23.60 -5.55
CA LEU A 98 0.80 22.69 -4.71
C LEU A 98 1.37 21.53 -5.53
N ASP A 99 2.56 21.05 -5.16
CA ASP A 99 3.20 19.89 -5.78
C ASP A 99 2.54 18.57 -5.33
N GLY A 100 2.27 17.68 -6.29
CA GLY A 100 1.70 16.36 -6.10
C GLY A 100 2.66 15.32 -5.50
N LEU A 101 3.97 15.62 -5.42
CA LEU A 101 5.01 14.69 -4.99
C LEU A 101 4.76 14.07 -3.60
N GLY A 102 4.22 14.84 -2.66
CA GLY A 102 3.90 14.36 -1.32
C GLY A 102 2.82 13.27 -1.29
N ILE A 103 1.86 13.35 -2.21
CA ILE A 103 0.76 12.39 -2.37
C ILE A 103 1.32 11.09 -2.96
N ILE A 104 2.03 11.20 -4.08
CA ILE A 104 2.66 10.07 -4.77
C ILE A 104 3.67 9.34 -3.87
N THR A 105 4.48 10.07 -3.12
CA THR A 105 5.43 9.47 -2.17
C THR A 105 4.71 8.67 -1.09
N SER A 106 3.58 9.17 -0.60
CA SER A 106 2.79 8.49 0.42
C SER A 106 2.10 7.24 -0.14
N TYR A 107 1.54 7.29 -1.36
CA TYR A 107 1.03 6.10 -2.05
C TYR A 107 2.11 5.04 -2.27
N GLN A 108 3.30 5.44 -2.69
CA GLN A 108 4.39 4.48 -2.87
C GLN A 108 4.81 3.85 -1.55
N LYS A 109 4.88 4.63 -0.46
CA LYS A 109 5.24 4.09 0.86
C LYS A 109 4.18 3.12 1.39
N SER A 110 2.90 3.42 1.22
CA SER A 110 1.83 2.50 1.62
C SER A 110 1.90 1.19 0.83
N PHE A 111 2.19 1.27 -0.47
CA PHE A 111 2.43 0.10 -1.32
C PHE A 111 3.65 -0.71 -0.86
N ASP A 112 4.81 -0.06 -0.71
CA ASP A 112 6.07 -0.70 -0.35
C ASP A 112 5.96 -1.44 0.99
N LEU A 113 5.26 -0.86 1.97
CA LEU A 113 5.00 -1.49 3.26
C LEU A 113 4.12 -2.75 3.13
N LEU A 114 3.03 -2.67 2.38
CA LEU A 114 2.12 -3.79 2.21
C LEU A 114 2.81 -4.94 1.46
N VAL A 115 3.54 -4.63 0.39
CA VAL A 115 4.37 -5.59 -0.33
C VAL A 115 5.46 -6.18 0.57
N GLU A 116 6.09 -5.38 1.43
CA GLU A 116 7.07 -5.89 2.39
C GLU A 116 6.46 -6.86 3.39
N GLU A 117 5.30 -6.53 3.96
CA GLU A 117 4.59 -7.34 4.95
C GLU A 117 4.13 -8.69 4.38
N HIS A 118 3.50 -8.67 3.21
CA HIS A 118 2.76 -9.83 2.69
C HIS A 118 3.48 -10.61 1.61
N ILE A 119 4.41 -9.98 0.88
CA ILE A 119 5.07 -10.61 -0.27
C ILE A 119 6.55 -10.80 0.02
N THR A 120 7.26 -9.71 0.27
CA THR A 120 8.73 -9.73 0.32
C THR A 120 9.25 -10.42 1.58
N LYS A 121 8.73 -10.11 2.79
CA LYS A 121 9.13 -10.82 4.02
C LYS A 121 8.84 -12.32 3.93
N PRO A 122 7.62 -12.77 3.55
CA PRO A 122 7.33 -14.19 3.38
C PRO A 122 8.20 -14.85 2.32
N PHE A 123 8.43 -14.19 1.18
CA PHE A 123 9.32 -14.68 0.14
C PHE A 123 10.75 -14.89 0.66
N ARG A 124 11.32 -13.93 1.40
CA ARG A 124 12.65 -14.09 2.00
C ARG A 124 12.72 -15.29 2.94
N LYS A 125 11.71 -15.46 3.80
CA LYS A 125 11.62 -16.63 4.69
C LYS A 125 11.55 -17.93 3.90
N TYR A 126 10.74 -17.96 2.84
CA TYR A 126 10.61 -19.10 1.95
C TYR A 126 11.94 -19.43 1.26
N PHE A 127 12.61 -18.44 0.69
CA PHE A 127 13.91 -18.60 0.04
C PHE A 127 14.96 -19.17 1.00
N HIS A 128 15.13 -18.55 2.18
CA HIS A 128 16.10 -19.01 3.18
C HIS A 128 15.81 -20.43 3.69
N SER A 129 14.54 -20.87 3.69
CA SER A 129 14.18 -22.23 4.06
C SER A 129 14.70 -23.30 3.09
N LYS A 130 14.97 -22.92 1.83
CA LYS A 130 15.52 -23.83 0.82
C LYS A 130 17.02 -24.09 1.01
N LYS A 131 17.74 -23.21 1.73
CA LYS A 131 19.21 -23.29 1.94
C LYS A 131 20.02 -23.35 0.64
N ILE A 132 19.60 -22.60 -0.38
CA ILE A 132 20.28 -22.53 -1.68
C ILE A 132 20.85 -21.11 -1.87
N PHE A 133 22.10 -21.01 -2.32
CA PHE A 133 22.79 -19.75 -2.59
C PHE A 133 23.47 -19.83 -3.96
N PRO A 134 22.72 -19.58 -5.04
CA PRO A 134 23.26 -19.62 -6.40
C PRO A 134 24.21 -18.44 -6.65
N ASP A 135 24.97 -18.52 -7.73
CA ASP A 135 25.69 -17.38 -8.28
C ASP A 135 24.72 -16.37 -8.90
N LEU A 136 25.09 -15.09 -8.82
CA LEU A 136 24.25 -14.00 -9.29
C LEU A 136 24.43 -13.79 -10.80
N GLU A 137 23.34 -13.92 -11.55
CA GLU A 137 23.31 -13.58 -12.97
C GLU A 137 23.42 -12.06 -13.21
N ASN A 138 23.97 -11.66 -14.35
CA ASN A 138 24.06 -10.26 -14.76
C ASN A 138 22.73 -9.75 -15.34
N ASP A 139 21.63 -9.92 -14.59
CA ASP A 139 20.30 -9.43 -14.91
C ASP A 139 19.80 -8.47 -13.83
N ALA A 140 19.08 -7.42 -14.24
CA ALA A 140 18.66 -6.36 -13.32
C ALA A 140 17.55 -6.81 -12.35
N LEU A 141 16.67 -7.71 -12.78
CA LEU A 141 15.62 -8.27 -11.94
C LEU A 141 16.21 -9.28 -10.95
N GLU A 142 17.09 -10.17 -11.42
CA GLU A 142 17.80 -11.14 -10.55
C GLU A 142 18.65 -10.43 -9.48
N LYS A 143 19.38 -9.37 -9.86
CA LYS A 143 20.09 -8.50 -8.88
C LYS A 143 19.15 -7.87 -7.86
N SER A 144 17.97 -7.42 -8.29
CA SER A 144 16.99 -6.81 -7.39
C SER A 144 16.48 -7.84 -6.37
N LEU A 145 16.13 -9.06 -6.83
CA LEU A 145 15.70 -10.15 -5.96
C LEU A 145 16.80 -10.62 -5.01
N TYR A 146 18.04 -10.72 -5.49
CA TYR A 146 19.20 -10.99 -4.65
C TYR A 146 19.35 -9.97 -3.53
N LEU A 147 19.27 -8.67 -3.83
CA LEU A 147 19.35 -7.61 -2.81
C LEU A 147 18.18 -7.68 -1.84
N THR A 148 16.99 -8.01 -2.33
CA THR A 148 15.83 -8.26 -1.47
C THR A 148 16.12 -9.38 -0.46
N ILE A 149 16.63 -10.52 -0.91
CA ILE A 149 16.90 -11.69 -0.06
C ILE A 149 18.08 -11.47 0.89
N SER A 150 19.18 -10.91 0.38
CA SER A 150 20.48 -10.84 1.07
C SER A 150 20.65 -9.59 1.92
N LYS A 151 20.08 -8.45 1.51
CA LYS A 151 20.22 -7.15 2.17
C LYS A 151 18.92 -6.66 2.80
N GLY A 152 17.83 -7.41 2.64
CA GLY A 152 16.53 -7.05 3.21
C GLY A 152 15.86 -5.86 2.52
N HIS A 153 16.25 -5.55 1.28
CA HIS A 153 15.60 -4.48 0.52
C HIS A 153 14.16 -4.86 0.15
N ILE A 154 13.27 -3.88 0.12
CA ILE A 154 11.91 -4.05 -0.41
C ILE A 154 12.00 -4.18 -1.93
N LEU A 155 11.25 -5.13 -2.51
CA LEU A 155 11.16 -5.26 -3.96
C LEU A 155 10.34 -4.09 -4.53
N GLY A 156 11.02 -3.13 -5.16
CA GLY A 156 10.38 -1.88 -5.59
C GLY A 156 9.28 -2.05 -6.65
N PHE A 157 8.34 -1.10 -6.68
CA PHE A 157 7.13 -1.09 -7.51
C PHE A 157 7.34 -1.59 -8.95
N GLY A 158 8.25 -0.98 -9.73
CA GLY A 158 8.47 -1.39 -11.13
C GLY A 158 9.12 -2.78 -11.28
N ARG A 159 9.95 -3.19 -10.33
CA ARG A 159 10.61 -4.52 -10.34
C ARG A 159 9.62 -5.63 -10.02
N LEU A 160 8.74 -5.40 -9.04
CA LEU A 160 7.65 -6.34 -8.75
C LEU A 160 6.74 -6.49 -9.97
N PHE A 161 6.30 -5.40 -10.61
CA PHE A 161 5.50 -5.49 -11.84
C PHE A 161 6.18 -6.31 -12.94
N SER A 162 7.46 -6.02 -13.21
CA SER A 162 8.24 -6.73 -14.23
C SER A 162 8.31 -8.24 -13.95
N LEU A 163 8.51 -8.62 -12.68
CA LEU A 163 8.52 -10.02 -12.26
C LEU A 163 7.17 -10.69 -12.48
N LEU A 164 6.08 -10.06 -12.04
CA LEU A 164 4.74 -10.61 -12.18
C LEU A 164 4.34 -10.76 -13.66
N LYS A 165 4.70 -9.78 -14.49
CA LYS A 165 4.48 -9.81 -15.95
C LYS A 165 5.27 -10.93 -16.64
N ASN A 166 6.50 -11.19 -16.21
CA ASN A 166 7.29 -12.29 -16.74
C ASN A 166 6.71 -13.65 -16.33
N ILE A 167 6.27 -13.78 -15.06
CA ILE A 167 5.62 -15.00 -14.56
C ILE A 167 4.29 -15.25 -15.30
N SER A 168 3.45 -14.23 -15.48
CA SER A 168 2.14 -14.40 -16.11
C SER A 168 2.20 -14.75 -17.60
N LYS A 169 3.32 -14.45 -18.26
CA LYS A 169 3.59 -14.78 -19.67
C LYS A 169 4.38 -16.08 -19.85
N ASP A 170 4.66 -16.81 -18.77
CA ASP A 170 5.55 -17.98 -18.77
C ASP A 170 6.88 -17.71 -19.50
N ALA A 171 7.44 -16.51 -19.29
CA ALA A 171 8.74 -16.15 -19.83
C ALA A 171 9.84 -17.03 -19.20
N LYS A 172 10.99 -17.12 -19.87
CA LYS A 172 12.18 -17.74 -19.26
C LYS A 172 12.63 -16.87 -18.08
N LEU A 173 12.58 -17.42 -16.86
CA LEU A 173 12.99 -16.72 -15.65
C LEU A 173 14.42 -17.11 -15.25
N GLY A 174 15.11 -16.21 -14.57
CA GLY A 174 16.35 -16.53 -13.87
C GLY A 174 16.06 -17.24 -12.55
N PHE A 175 17.11 -17.68 -11.87
CA PHE A 175 16.98 -18.54 -10.69
C PHE A 175 16.15 -17.91 -9.56
N TYR A 176 16.42 -16.66 -9.17
CA TYR A 176 15.69 -16.01 -8.09
C TYR A 176 14.24 -15.77 -8.47
N SER A 177 13.98 -15.44 -9.73
CA SER A 177 12.63 -15.28 -10.27
C SER A 177 11.86 -16.59 -10.31
N GLU A 178 12.49 -17.72 -10.66
CA GLU A 178 11.87 -19.05 -10.57
C GLU A 178 11.49 -19.40 -9.13
N ILE A 179 12.37 -19.15 -8.15
CA ILE A 179 12.02 -19.39 -6.75
C ILE A 179 10.89 -18.47 -6.27
N PHE A 180 10.80 -17.24 -6.80
CA PHE A 180 9.66 -16.38 -6.54
C PHE A 180 8.36 -16.93 -7.13
N LYS A 181 8.40 -17.49 -8.35
CA LYS A 181 7.26 -18.22 -8.95
C LYS A 181 6.84 -19.39 -8.07
N GLU A 182 7.78 -20.23 -7.63
CA GLU A 182 7.49 -21.34 -6.70
C GLU A 182 6.90 -20.87 -5.36
N PHE A 183 7.39 -19.75 -4.83
CA PHE A 183 6.80 -19.10 -3.65
C PHE A 183 5.32 -18.76 -3.91
N LEU A 184 4.99 -18.13 -5.04
CA LEU A 184 3.59 -17.82 -5.37
C LEU A 184 2.74 -19.08 -5.53
N GLU A 185 3.28 -20.18 -6.07
CA GLU A 185 2.55 -21.45 -6.12
C GLU A 185 2.22 -21.98 -4.71
N LYS A 186 3.18 -21.90 -3.79
CA LYS A 186 2.95 -22.29 -2.39
C LYS A 186 1.93 -21.38 -1.70
N TYR A 187 2.01 -20.08 -1.92
CA TYR A 187 1.12 -19.07 -1.34
C TYR A 187 0.06 -18.65 -2.35
N SER A 188 -0.74 -19.64 -2.78
CA SER A 188 -1.68 -19.50 -3.89
C SER A 188 -2.73 -18.39 -3.71
N TYR A 189 -3.06 -18.02 -2.46
CA TYR A 189 -3.96 -16.89 -2.18
C TYR A 189 -3.37 -15.56 -2.65
N ILE A 190 -2.06 -15.33 -2.44
CA ILE A 190 -1.34 -14.16 -2.96
C ILE A 190 -1.33 -14.21 -4.48
N LYS A 191 -0.97 -15.36 -5.05
CA LYS A 191 -0.87 -15.57 -6.50
C LYS A 191 -2.19 -15.21 -7.21
N LYS A 192 -3.32 -15.68 -6.68
CA LYS A 192 -4.66 -15.44 -7.26
C LYS A 192 -5.00 -13.96 -7.36
N ILE A 193 -4.47 -13.13 -6.45
CA ILE A 193 -4.69 -11.68 -6.44
C ILE A 193 -3.71 -11.01 -7.41
N ILE A 194 -2.41 -11.21 -7.21
CA ILE A 194 -1.39 -10.40 -7.89
C ILE A 194 -1.11 -10.82 -9.34
N LEU A 195 -1.54 -12.02 -9.75
CA LEU A 195 -1.49 -12.49 -11.15
C LEU A 195 -2.85 -12.49 -11.83
N GLU A 196 -3.89 -11.92 -11.21
CA GLU A 196 -5.17 -11.71 -11.89
C GLU A 196 -4.96 -10.79 -13.12
N PRO A 197 -5.52 -11.11 -14.30
CA PRO A 197 -5.31 -10.29 -15.51
C PRO A 197 -5.67 -8.80 -15.30
N GLU A 198 -6.79 -8.56 -14.63
CA GLU A 198 -7.26 -7.21 -14.33
C GLU A 198 -6.33 -6.46 -13.35
N PHE A 199 -5.78 -7.16 -12.36
CA PHE A 199 -4.78 -6.58 -11.45
C PHE A 199 -3.54 -6.12 -12.23
N LEU A 200 -3.03 -6.96 -13.12
CA LEU A 200 -1.86 -6.64 -13.94
C LEU A 200 -2.13 -5.49 -14.91
N GLU A 201 -3.33 -5.41 -15.49
CA GLU A 201 -3.73 -4.30 -16.36
C GLU A 201 -3.76 -2.96 -15.61
N ILE A 202 -4.30 -2.94 -14.39
CA ILE A 202 -4.33 -1.73 -13.55
C ILE A 202 -2.91 -1.34 -13.12
N TYR A 203 -2.09 -2.32 -12.75
CA TYR A 203 -0.69 -2.09 -12.40
C TYR A 203 0.08 -1.49 -13.57
N GLU A 204 -0.09 -2.04 -14.79
CA GLU A 204 0.53 -1.51 -16.01
C GLU A 204 0.14 -0.05 -16.25
N LYS A 205 -1.15 0.30 -16.12
CA LYS A 205 -1.61 1.68 -16.25
C LYS A 205 -0.89 2.63 -15.29
N ILE A 206 -0.59 2.21 -14.05
CA ILE A 206 0.13 3.05 -13.08
C ILE A 206 1.63 3.13 -13.41
N VAL A 207 2.23 2.04 -13.89
CA VAL A 207 3.64 2.03 -14.33
C VAL A 207 3.83 3.00 -15.50
N ASP A 208 2.91 2.97 -16.46
CA ASP A 208 2.96 3.81 -17.66
C ASP A 208 2.78 5.31 -17.38
N LEU A 209 2.17 5.67 -16.25
CA LEU A 209 2.10 7.08 -15.80
C LEU A 209 3.47 7.61 -15.35
N GLU A 210 4.43 6.72 -15.07
CA GLU A 210 5.76 7.02 -14.55
C GLU A 210 5.78 7.80 -13.22
N THR A 211 4.62 7.95 -12.55
CA THR A 211 4.53 8.72 -11.29
C THR A 211 5.30 8.07 -10.15
N PHE A 212 5.47 6.74 -10.13
CA PHE A 212 6.39 6.09 -9.18
C PHE A 212 7.82 5.90 -9.73
N GLY A 213 8.04 6.29 -10.99
CA GLY A 213 9.30 6.20 -11.71
C GLY A 213 9.93 7.56 -11.99
N ALA A 214 10.20 7.83 -13.27
CA ALA A 214 10.99 8.98 -13.71
C ALA A 214 10.44 10.33 -13.20
N LYS A 215 9.11 10.54 -13.29
CA LYS A 215 8.45 11.80 -12.88
C LYS A 215 8.69 12.15 -11.42
N ARG A 216 8.58 11.18 -10.51
CA ARG A 216 8.92 11.37 -9.09
C ARG A 216 10.40 11.65 -8.89
N HIS A 217 11.28 10.96 -9.60
CA HIS A 217 12.73 11.15 -9.46
C HIS A 217 13.19 12.55 -9.89
N ILE A 218 12.52 13.15 -10.87
CA ILE A 218 12.80 14.53 -11.31
C ILE A 218 11.94 15.58 -10.58
N GLY A 219 11.08 15.16 -9.63
CA GLY A 219 10.20 16.05 -8.87
C GLY A 219 9.13 16.76 -9.71
N LYS A 220 8.68 16.17 -10.83
CA LYS A 220 7.66 16.74 -11.71
C LYS A 220 6.43 15.84 -11.71
N VAL A 221 5.56 16.03 -10.73
CA VAL A 221 4.25 15.38 -10.67
C VAL A 221 3.19 16.47 -10.61
N ASP A 222 2.46 16.66 -11.71
CA ASP A 222 1.40 17.65 -11.79
C ASP A 222 0.07 17.14 -11.22
N PHE A 223 -0.95 18.00 -11.23
CA PHE A 223 -2.27 17.68 -10.71
C PHE A 223 -2.92 16.54 -11.48
N GLU A 224 -2.81 16.57 -12.82
CA GLU A 224 -3.36 15.57 -13.73
C GLU A 224 -2.74 14.18 -13.47
N ASP A 225 -1.43 14.13 -13.24
CA ASP A 225 -0.69 12.93 -12.86
C ASP A 225 -1.19 12.36 -11.53
N VAL A 226 -1.38 13.21 -10.51
CA VAL A 226 -1.92 12.77 -9.22
C VAL A 226 -3.34 12.22 -9.37
N VAL A 227 -4.21 12.90 -10.13
CA VAL A 227 -5.59 12.46 -10.36
C VAL A 227 -5.62 11.10 -11.08
N ALA A 228 -4.81 10.95 -12.13
CA ALA A 228 -4.71 9.69 -12.87
C ALA A 228 -4.18 8.55 -11.97
N THR A 229 -3.13 8.80 -11.19
CA THR A 229 -2.57 7.80 -10.28
C THR A 229 -3.55 7.44 -9.18
N ARG A 230 -4.22 8.43 -8.55
CA ARG A 230 -5.25 8.17 -7.52
C ARG A 230 -6.37 7.29 -8.04
N LYS A 231 -6.84 7.54 -9.26
CA LYS A 231 -7.89 6.74 -9.91
C LYS A 231 -7.52 5.27 -10.01
N TYR A 232 -6.31 4.94 -10.47
CA TYR A 232 -5.91 3.53 -10.64
C TYR A 232 -5.39 2.90 -9.34
N PHE A 233 -4.75 3.70 -8.49
CA PHE A 233 -4.15 3.23 -7.25
C PHE A 233 -5.22 3.00 -6.17
N LEU A 234 -6.04 4.02 -5.86
CA LEU A 234 -7.06 3.98 -4.80
C LEU A 234 -8.51 3.91 -5.32
N GLY A 235 -8.74 3.95 -6.62
CA GLY A 235 -10.11 3.87 -7.15
C GLY A 235 -10.98 5.04 -6.72
N ASP A 236 -10.35 6.18 -6.44
CA ASP A 236 -10.97 7.36 -5.87
C ASP A 236 -11.69 7.17 -4.51
N LEU A 237 -11.41 6.07 -3.80
CA LEU A 237 -12.14 5.56 -2.62
C LEU A 237 -13.60 5.16 -2.89
N GLU A 238 -13.92 4.85 -4.14
CA GLU A 238 -15.27 4.45 -4.56
C GLU A 238 -15.22 3.16 -5.39
N ASN A 239 -14.30 3.09 -6.36
CA ASN A 239 -14.11 1.96 -7.23
C ASN A 239 -13.15 0.93 -6.61
N LYS A 240 -13.70 -0.22 -6.21
CA LYS A 240 -12.92 -1.36 -5.68
C LYS A 240 -12.05 -2.05 -6.72
N ASN A 241 -12.25 -1.77 -8.01
CA ASN A 241 -11.38 -2.23 -9.09
C ASN A 241 -10.16 -1.29 -9.24
N CYS A 242 -9.32 -1.27 -8.23
CA CYS A 242 -8.08 -0.50 -8.19
C CYS A 242 -6.95 -1.32 -7.55
N LEU A 243 -5.71 -0.90 -7.80
CA LEU A 243 -4.52 -1.68 -7.40
C LEU A 243 -4.51 -1.94 -5.89
N PHE A 244 -4.73 -0.88 -5.11
CA PHE A 244 -4.57 -0.93 -3.67
C PHE A 244 -5.70 -1.75 -3.03
N TYR A 245 -6.96 -1.57 -3.43
CA TYR A 245 -8.06 -2.37 -2.88
C TYR A 245 -7.87 -3.87 -3.14
N LYS A 246 -7.52 -4.24 -4.38
CA LYS A 246 -7.23 -5.64 -4.73
C LYS A 246 -6.08 -6.20 -3.90
N LEU A 247 -5.01 -5.43 -3.70
CA LEU A 247 -3.86 -5.86 -2.89
C LEU A 247 -4.23 -6.06 -1.40
N PHE A 248 -5.15 -5.26 -0.85
CA PHE A 248 -5.64 -5.43 0.52
C PHE A 248 -6.46 -6.70 0.73
N GLN A 249 -6.98 -7.33 -0.32
CA GLN A 249 -7.68 -8.62 -0.21
C GLN A 249 -6.75 -9.75 0.27
N ILE A 250 -5.43 -9.53 0.31
CA ILE A 250 -4.50 -10.45 0.96
C ILE A 250 -4.83 -10.61 2.46
N TYR A 251 -5.29 -9.55 3.13
CA TYR A 251 -5.69 -9.61 4.55
C TYR A 251 -6.92 -10.48 4.80
N ASP A 252 -7.79 -10.65 3.80
CA ASP A 252 -9.02 -11.45 3.90
C ASP A 252 -8.78 -12.96 3.65
N SER A 253 -7.55 -13.34 3.29
CA SER A 253 -7.20 -14.74 3.04
C SER A 253 -6.69 -15.41 4.32
N PRO A 254 -7.23 -16.58 4.72
CA PRO A 254 -6.74 -17.28 5.91
C PRO A 254 -5.29 -17.70 5.72
N LEU A 255 -4.44 -17.35 6.70
CA LEU A 255 -3.03 -17.75 6.80
C LEU A 255 -2.85 -19.26 6.97
#